data_AF-A0A382AFG7-F1
#
_entry.id   AF-A0A382AFG7-F1
#
_cell.length_a   1.000
_cell.length_b   1.000
_cell.length_c   1.000
_cell.angle_alpha   90.00
_cell.angle_beta   90.00
_cell.angle_gamma   90.00
#
_symmetry.space_group_name_H-M   'P 1'
#
loop_
_entity.id
_entity.type
_entity.pdbx_description
1 polymer ?
#
loop_
_entity_poly.entity_id
_entity_poly.type
_entity_poly.pdbx_seq_one_letter_code
_entity_poly.pdbx_strand_id
1 'polypeptide(L)'
;MNINQIKLLMVYGLITLINSTMLFSQLTYSGKGDVISIRFLELEPDIDTTEFEKFALEEFNPAFDGTVPGLKEYIAKSDRGIDIGSYTLLMVFDSQIVRNTMIPNKRASEWFSKIVEDQNLWSTWNKLGKYVTDGSLSNYNDFVKLR
;
A
#
# COMPACT_ATOMS: atom_id res chain seq x y z
N MET A 1 -47.03 22.84 -21.08
CA MET A 1 -45.61 23.21 -20.93
C MET A 1 -45.06 23.48 -22.33
N ASN A 2 -44.43 24.62 -22.58
CA ASN A 2 -43.96 24.95 -23.93
C ASN A 2 -42.60 24.29 -24.23
N ILE A 3 -42.22 24.22 -25.52
CA ILE A 3 -40.99 23.56 -25.98
C ILE A 3 -39.74 24.13 -25.29
N ASN A 4 -39.74 25.41 -24.94
CA ASN A 4 -38.62 26.06 -24.25
C ASN A 4 -38.50 25.61 -22.79
N GLN A 5 -39.62 25.39 -22.10
CA GLN A 5 -39.66 24.82 -20.74
C GLN A 5 -39.19 23.35 -20.73
N ILE A 6 -39.54 22.56 -21.75
CA ILE A 6 -39.07 21.17 -21.89
C ILE A 6 -37.54 21.14 -22.09
N LYS A 7 -37.01 21.99 -22.97
CA LYS A 7 -35.56 22.11 -23.20
C LYS A 7 -34.81 22.53 -21.93
N LEU A 8 -35.37 23.47 -21.17
CA LEU A 8 -34.77 23.94 -19.93
C LEU A 8 -34.72 22.84 -18.85
N LEU A 9 -35.80 22.07 -18.71
CA LEU A 9 -35.84 20.92 -17.78
C LEU A 9 -34.86 19.82 -18.18
N MET A 10 -34.71 19.53 -19.47
CA MET A 10 -33.73 18.57 -19.97
C MET A 10 -32.28 19.01 -19.66
N VAL A 11 -31.97 20.30 -19.78
CA VAL A 11 -30.66 20.85 -19.42
C VAL A 11 -30.40 20.72 -17.91
N TYR A 12 -31.37 21.05 -17.06
CA TYR A 12 -31.22 20.85 -15.61
C TYR A 12 -31.09 19.37 -15.23
N GLY A 13 -31.82 18.48 -15.90
CA GLY A 13 -31.69 17.03 -15.75
C GLY A 13 -30.28 16.53 -16.12
N LEU A 14 -29.71 17.05 -17.21
CA LEU A 14 -28.37 16.68 -17.65
C LEU A 14 -27.28 17.22 -16.69
N ILE A 15 -27.41 18.46 -16.24
CA ILE A 15 -26.49 19.08 -15.27
C ILE A 15 -26.53 18.32 -13.94
N THR A 16 -27.70 17.94 -13.46
CA THR A 16 -27.83 17.16 -12.21
C THR A 16 -27.24 15.76 -12.34
N LEU A 17 -27.39 15.10 -13.49
CA LEU A 17 -26.78 13.80 -13.77
C LEU A 17 -25.24 13.87 -13.87
N ILE A 18 -24.69 14.94 -14.45
CA ILE A 18 -23.24 15.16 -14.52
C ILE A 18 -22.66 15.45 -13.13
N ASN A 19 -23.34 16.25 -12.30
CA ASN A 19 -22.86 16.57 -10.96
C ASN A 19 -22.95 15.35 -10.01
N SER A 20 -23.98 14.51 -10.13
CA SER A 20 -24.10 13.31 -9.28
C SER A 20 -23.04 12.26 -9.62
N THR A 21 -22.67 12.09 -10.89
CA THR A 21 -21.60 11.18 -11.30
C THR A 21 -20.21 11.65 -10.85
N MET A 22 -19.95 12.96 -10.76
CA MET A 22 -18.70 13.50 -10.21
C MET A 22 -18.57 13.31 -8.69
N LEU A 23 -19.67 13.41 -7.93
CA LEU A 23 -19.67 13.17 -6.48
C LEU A 23 -19.28 11.74 -6.10
N PHE A 24 -19.65 10.74 -6.91
CA PHE A 24 -19.29 9.34 -6.67
C PHE A 24 -17.86 8.97 -7.12
N SER A 25 -17.28 9.67 -8.11
CA SER A 25 -15.90 9.37 -8.54
C SER A 25 -14.84 9.95 -7.60
N GLN A 26 -15.21 10.93 -6.77
CA GLN A 26 -14.30 11.61 -5.82
C GLN A 26 -14.09 10.86 -4.49
N LEU A 27 -14.76 9.71 -4.30
CA LEU A 27 -14.70 8.89 -3.07
C LEU A 27 -13.46 7.96 -2.98
N THR A 28 -12.36 8.29 -3.67
CA THR A 28 -11.12 7.49 -3.60
C THR A 28 -10.16 7.94 -2.49
N TYR A 29 -10.32 9.18 -2.00
CA TYR A 29 -9.51 9.72 -0.91
C TYR A 29 -10.40 10.30 0.19
N SER A 30 -10.66 9.50 1.23
CA SER A 30 -11.35 9.97 2.43
C SER A 30 -10.37 10.50 3.49
N GLY A 31 -9.07 10.25 3.29
CA GLY A 31 -8.02 10.45 4.29
C GLY A 31 -8.07 9.40 5.43
N LYS A 32 -9.10 8.55 5.46
CA LYS A 32 -9.38 7.57 6.50
C LYS A 32 -9.27 6.16 5.93
N GLY A 33 -9.32 5.17 6.83
CA GLY A 33 -9.29 3.76 6.48
C GLY A 33 -7.87 3.25 6.28
N ASP A 34 -7.61 2.07 6.85
CA ASP A 34 -6.34 1.36 6.79
C ASP A 34 -5.90 1.22 5.33
N VAL A 35 -4.62 1.45 5.07
CA VAL A 35 -4.01 1.24 3.75
C VAL A 35 -3.13 0.02 3.84
N ILE A 36 -3.40 -0.98 3.01
CA ILE A 36 -2.62 -2.21 2.91
C ILE A 36 -1.84 -2.14 1.59
N SER A 37 -0.54 -1.89 1.69
CA SER A 37 0.39 -1.98 0.56
C SER A 37 0.88 -3.42 0.44
N ILE A 38 0.72 -4.02 -0.73
CA ILE A 38 1.10 -5.41 -1.01
C ILE A 38 2.19 -5.40 -2.08
N ARG A 39 3.35 -5.99 -1.77
CA ARG A 39 4.39 -6.37 -2.73
C ARG A 39 4.51 -7.88 -2.76
N PHE A 40 4.34 -8.47 -3.93
CA PHE A 40 4.63 -9.89 -4.13
C PHE A 40 6.14 -10.05 -4.22
N LEU A 41 6.70 -10.90 -3.37
CA LEU A 41 8.14 -11.11 -3.30
C LEU A 41 8.48 -12.34 -4.14
N GLU A 42 9.04 -12.11 -5.32
CA GLU A 42 9.61 -13.17 -6.14
C GLU A 42 11.06 -13.35 -5.70
N LEU A 43 11.41 -14.52 -5.18
CA LEU A 43 12.78 -14.80 -4.76
C LEU A 43 13.69 -14.98 -5.98
N GLU A 44 14.96 -14.58 -5.85
CA GLU A 44 15.97 -14.91 -6.84
C GLU A 44 16.15 -16.44 -6.95
N PRO A 45 16.46 -17.00 -8.14
CA PRO A 45 16.44 -18.45 -8.38
C PRO A 45 17.37 -19.30 -7.51
N ASP A 46 18.44 -18.70 -6.98
CA ASP A 46 19.48 -19.35 -6.19
C ASP A 46 19.30 -19.18 -4.67
N ILE A 47 18.24 -18.51 -4.23
CA ILE A 47 17.95 -18.29 -2.81
C ILE A 47 17.43 -19.56 -2.15
N ASP A 48 18.05 -19.95 -1.04
CA ASP A 48 17.51 -20.94 -0.13
C ASP A 48 16.30 -20.36 0.62
N THR A 49 15.13 -20.92 0.35
CA THR A 49 13.88 -20.55 1.02
C THR A 49 13.95 -20.65 2.55
N THR A 50 14.72 -21.59 3.10
CA THR A 50 14.89 -21.76 4.55
C THR A 50 15.67 -20.58 5.13
N GLU A 51 16.70 -20.12 4.43
CA GLU A 51 17.47 -18.95 4.83
C GLU A 51 16.62 -17.69 4.76
N PHE A 52 15.83 -17.53 3.70
CA PHE A 52 14.90 -16.41 3.55
C PHE A 52 13.84 -16.38 4.65
N GLU A 53 13.22 -17.52 4.94
CA GLU A 53 12.23 -17.63 6.02
C GLU A 53 12.84 -17.31 7.38
N LYS A 54 14.08 -17.78 7.63
CA LYS A 54 14.81 -17.44 8.85
C LYS A 54 15.07 -15.94 8.94
N PHE A 55 15.52 -15.31 7.86
CA PHE A 55 15.68 -13.86 7.78
C PHE A 55 14.37 -13.13 8.08
N ALA A 56 13.26 -13.57 7.49
CA ALA A 56 11.94 -12.97 7.73
C ALA A 56 11.52 -13.08 9.21
N LEU A 57 11.68 -14.25 9.82
CA LEU A 57 11.24 -14.56 11.18
C LEU A 57 12.13 -13.94 12.27
N GLU A 58 13.44 -13.98 12.09
CA GLU A 58 14.41 -13.61 13.13
C GLU A 58 14.93 -12.19 12.97
N GLU A 59 14.90 -11.61 11.77
CA GLU A 59 15.48 -10.30 11.49
C GLU A 59 14.46 -9.29 10.98
N PHE A 60 13.80 -9.55 9.85
CA PHE A 60 12.94 -8.55 9.20
C PHE A 60 11.70 -8.23 10.02
N ASN A 61 10.85 -9.22 10.30
CA ASN A 61 9.60 -8.98 10.99
C ASN A 61 9.80 -8.38 12.39
N PRO A 62 10.75 -8.87 13.23
CA PRO A 62 11.03 -8.26 14.53
C PRO A 62 11.54 -6.82 14.43
N ALA A 63 12.34 -6.48 13.40
CA ALA A 63 12.86 -5.12 13.25
C ALA A 63 11.75 -4.09 12.99
N PHE A 64 10.65 -4.48 12.34
CA PHE A 64 9.53 -3.58 12.03
C PHE A 64 8.37 -3.66 13.04
N ASP A 65 8.37 -4.62 13.96
CA ASP A 65 7.27 -4.81 14.91
C ASP A 65 7.23 -3.69 15.96
N GLY A 66 6.34 -2.71 15.74
CA GLY A 66 6.15 -1.58 16.65
C GLY A 66 7.20 -0.46 16.53
N THR A 67 8.17 -0.59 15.64
CA THR A 67 9.28 0.37 15.48
C THR A 67 8.84 1.69 14.83
N VAL A 68 7.94 1.63 13.85
CA VAL A 68 7.46 2.82 13.13
C VAL A 68 6.02 3.12 13.54
N PRO A 69 5.75 4.23 14.27
CA PRO A 69 4.40 4.56 14.70
C PRO A 69 3.42 4.72 13.52
N GLY A 70 2.35 3.93 13.53
CA GLY A 70 1.30 3.96 12.50
C GLY A 70 1.61 3.17 11.22
N LEU A 71 2.70 2.38 11.23
CA LEU A 71 3.05 1.42 10.18
C LEU A 71 3.32 0.06 10.83
N LYS A 72 2.63 -0.97 10.34
CA LYS A 72 3.03 -2.36 10.55
C LYS A 72 3.60 -2.91 9.26
N GLU A 73 4.83 -3.38 9.27
CA GLU A 73 5.51 -3.93 8.10
C GLU A 73 6.05 -5.33 8.39
N TYR A 74 5.76 -6.30 7.51
CA TYR A 74 6.18 -7.68 7.71
C TYR A 74 6.11 -8.50 6.41
N ILE A 75 6.95 -9.52 6.35
CA ILE A 75 6.93 -10.57 5.34
C ILE A 75 5.99 -11.67 5.81
N ALA A 76 5.08 -12.09 4.93
CA ALA A 76 4.16 -13.20 5.14
C ALA A 76 4.35 -14.27 4.07
N LYS A 77 4.08 -15.53 4.44
CA LYS A 77 4.03 -16.68 3.54
C LYS A 77 2.59 -17.11 3.33
N SER A 78 2.23 -17.39 2.09
CA SER A 78 0.93 -17.94 1.73
C SER A 78 0.81 -19.39 2.20
N ASP A 79 -0.16 -19.67 3.08
CA ASP A 79 -0.43 -21.00 3.64
C ASP A 79 -1.53 -21.76 2.88
N ARG A 80 -2.50 -21.04 2.30
CA ARG A 80 -3.66 -21.61 1.59
C ARG A 80 -4.06 -20.75 0.39
N GLY A 81 -4.56 -21.37 -0.68
CA GLY A 81 -5.07 -20.70 -1.87
C GLY A 81 -4.47 -21.24 -3.16
N ILE A 82 -4.42 -20.40 -4.19
CA ILE A 82 -3.89 -20.76 -5.52
C ILE A 82 -2.37 -20.67 -5.62
N ASP A 83 -1.73 -19.98 -4.68
CA ASP A 83 -0.30 -19.66 -4.72
C ASP A 83 0.31 -19.94 -3.34
N ILE A 84 0.25 -21.21 -2.92
CA ILE A 84 0.76 -21.66 -1.62
C ILE A 84 2.28 -21.63 -1.64
N GLY A 85 2.87 -21.09 -0.58
CA GLY A 85 4.31 -20.99 -0.41
C GLY A 85 4.94 -19.70 -0.94
N SER A 86 4.19 -18.86 -1.67
CA SER A 86 4.66 -17.55 -2.10
C SER A 86 4.76 -16.57 -0.94
N TYR A 87 5.54 -15.50 -1.14
CA TYR A 87 5.84 -14.51 -0.12
C TYR A 87 5.31 -13.13 -0.50
N THR A 88 4.98 -12.34 0.51
CA THR A 88 4.49 -10.98 0.33
C THR A 88 5.06 -10.08 1.41
N LEU A 89 5.52 -8.89 1.03
CA LEU A 89 5.78 -7.81 1.97
C LEU A 89 4.50 -6.98 2.11
N LEU A 90 3.98 -6.95 3.33
CA LEU A 90 2.80 -6.20 3.72
C LEU A 90 3.23 -4.94 4.47
N MET A 91 2.77 -3.78 4.02
CA MET A 91 2.85 -2.53 4.78
C MET A 91 1.43 -2.07 5.10
N VAL A 92 1.06 -2.08 6.37
CA VAL A 92 -0.27 -1.69 6.85
C VAL A 92 -0.15 -0.35 7.57
N PHE A 93 -0.72 0.69 6.97
CA PHE A 93 -0.79 2.03 7.55
C PHE A 93 -2.16 2.25 8.20
N ASP A 94 -2.19 2.95 9.33
CA ASP A 94 -3.43 3.26 10.06
C ASP A 94 -4.44 4.06 9.23
N SER A 95 -3.96 4.87 8.27
CA SER A 95 -4.81 5.63 7.37
C SER A 95 -4.10 6.10 6.11
N GLN A 96 -4.87 6.54 5.11
CA GLN A 96 -4.31 7.25 3.95
C GLN A 96 -3.52 8.50 4.36
N ILE A 97 -3.96 9.24 5.38
CA ILE A 97 -3.22 10.41 5.91
C ILE A 97 -1.87 9.99 6.47
N VAL A 98 -1.84 8.93 7.28
CA VAL A 98 -0.60 8.41 7.86
C VAL A 98 0.36 7.99 6.75
N ARG A 99 -0.09 7.16 5.79
CA ARG A 99 0.72 6.77 4.62
C ARG A 99 1.26 7.99 3.87
N ASN A 100 0.40 8.96 3.55
CA ASN A 100 0.81 10.15 2.80
C ASN A 100 1.76 11.08 3.57
N THR A 101 1.70 11.05 4.90
CA THR A 101 2.66 11.76 5.76
C THR A 101 4.01 11.07 5.75
N MET A 102 4.02 9.73 5.84
CA MET A 102 5.26 8.94 5.79
C MET A 102 5.92 8.97 4.42
N ILE A 103 5.13 8.80 3.36
CA ILE A 103 5.57 8.60 1.98
C ILE A 103 4.82 9.57 1.04
N PRO A 104 5.03 10.89 1.17
CA PRO A 104 4.44 11.86 0.26
C PRO A 104 4.96 11.67 -1.16
N ASN A 105 4.06 11.67 -2.15
CA ASN A 105 4.42 11.56 -3.57
C ASN A 105 5.36 10.38 -3.89
N LYS A 106 5.15 9.23 -3.22
CA LYS A 106 5.96 8.01 -3.39
C LYS A 106 7.43 8.16 -2.98
N ARG A 107 7.76 9.13 -2.12
CA ARG A 107 9.10 9.31 -1.54
C ARG A 107 8.99 9.34 -0.03
N ALA A 108 9.93 8.71 0.66
CA ALA A 108 10.00 8.81 2.11
C ALA A 108 10.13 10.29 2.53
N SER A 109 9.30 10.70 3.49
CA SER A 109 9.45 11.98 4.17
C SER A 109 10.74 11.99 4.99
N GLU A 110 11.19 13.19 5.37
CA GLU A 110 12.35 13.34 6.25
C GLU A 110 12.12 12.68 7.61
N TRP A 111 10.92 12.87 8.19
CA TRP A 111 10.52 12.23 9.45
C TRP A 111 10.60 10.71 9.37
N PHE A 112 10.03 10.11 8.32
CA PHE A 112 10.05 8.67 8.15
C PHE A 112 11.48 8.15 7.89
N SER A 113 12.23 8.83 7.01
CA SER A 113 13.62 8.50 6.72
C SER A 113 14.48 8.51 7.98
N LYS A 114 14.27 9.49 8.86
CA LYS A 114 14.99 9.60 10.13
C LYS A 114 14.70 8.42 11.07
N ILE A 115 13.45 7.99 11.19
CA ILE A 115 13.11 6.81 12.00
C ILE A 115 13.79 5.56 11.42
N VAL A 116 13.70 5.37 10.10
CA VAL A 116 14.29 4.22 9.41
C VAL A 116 15.82 4.21 9.55
N GLU A 117 16.46 5.38 9.52
CA GLU A 117 17.90 5.53 9.75
C GLU A 117 18.30 5.29 11.22
N ASP A 118 17.65 5.98 12.17
CA ASP A 118 17.95 5.89 13.61
C ASP A 118 17.76 4.46 14.14
N GLN A 119 16.85 3.69 13.54
CA GLN A 119 16.56 2.29 13.89
C GLN A 119 17.31 1.27 12.99
N ASN A 120 18.19 1.73 12.11
CA ASN A 120 18.96 0.92 11.16
C ASN A 120 18.10 -0.01 10.27
N LEU A 121 16.86 0.39 10.00
CA LEU A 121 15.91 -0.38 9.21
C LEU A 121 16.29 -0.43 7.72
N TRP A 122 17.07 0.55 7.24
CA TRP A 122 17.63 0.51 5.88
C TRP A 122 18.51 -0.72 5.64
N SER A 123 19.28 -1.17 6.64
CA SER A 123 20.11 -2.38 6.48
C SER A 123 19.23 -3.61 6.25
N THR A 124 18.13 -3.71 6.99
CA THR A 124 17.19 -4.83 6.90
C THR A 124 16.41 -4.78 5.58
N TRP A 125 15.94 -3.60 5.17
CA TRP A 125 15.30 -3.38 3.86
C TRP A 125 16.24 -3.70 2.69
N ASN A 126 17.49 -3.25 2.75
CA ASN A 126 18.49 -3.54 1.71
C ASN A 126 18.86 -5.03 1.67
N LYS A 127 18.84 -5.73 2.82
CA LYS A 127 19.04 -7.19 2.87
C LYS A 127 17.87 -7.93 2.20
N LEU A 128 16.62 -7.50 2.43
CA LEU A 128 15.47 -8.03 1.69
C LEU A 128 15.66 -7.89 0.17
N GLY A 129 16.15 -6.74 -0.29
CA GLY A 129 16.43 -6.48 -1.71
C GLY A 129 17.47 -7.43 -2.35
N LYS A 130 18.24 -8.18 -1.57
CA LYS A 130 19.17 -9.20 -2.08
C LYS A 130 18.53 -10.58 -2.27
N TYR A 131 17.38 -10.82 -1.65
CA TYR A 131 16.66 -12.09 -1.74
C TYR A 131 15.66 -12.13 -2.89
N VAL A 132 15.28 -10.98 -3.45
CA VAL A 132 14.17 -10.85 -4.36
C VAL A 132 14.60 -10.30 -5.71
N THR A 133 13.85 -10.67 -6.75
CA THR A 133 14.11 -10.21 -8.11
C THR A 133 13.99 -8.70 -8.26
N ASP A 134 14.75 -8.15 -9.20
CA ASP A 134 14.62 -6.76 -9.62
C ASP A 134 13.16 -6.43 -9.96
N GLY A 135 12.62 -5.42 -9.28
CA GLY A 135 11.25 -4.95 -9.48
C GLY A 135 10.23 -5.51 -8.49
N SER A 136 10.51 -6.62 -7.78
CA SER A 136 9.60 -7.18 -6.76
C SER A 136 9.19 -6.14 -5.70
N LEU A 137 10.15 -5.33 -5.23
CA LEU A 137 9.89 -4.29 -4.22
C LEU A 137 9.21 -3.04 -4.76
N SER A 138 9.24 -2.83 -6.08
CA SER A 138 8.64 -1.68 -6.77
C SER A 138 7.27 -2.00 -7.37
N ASN A 139 6.94 -3.28 -7.54
CA ASN A 139 5.65 -3.74 -8.03
C ASN A 139 4.67 -3.91 -6.86
N TYR A 140 3.91 -2.84 -6.57
CA TYR A 140 3.00 -2.83 -5.44
C TYR A 140 1.66 -2.18 -5.77
N ASN A 141 0.64 -2.60 -5.01
CA ASN A 141 -0.67 -1.96 -4.98
C ASN A 141 -1.01 -1.54 -3.55
N ASP A 142 -1.62 -0.37 -3.42
CA ASP A 142 -2.19 0.10 -2.17
C ASP A 142 -3.70 -0.13 -2.18
N PHE A 143 -4.18 -0.92 -1.22
CA PHE A 143 -5.59 -1.19 -1.01
C PHE A 143 -6.08 -0.36 0.17
N VAL A 144 -7.08 0.49 -0.08
CA VAL A 144 -7.71 1.28 0.98
C VAL A 144 -8.95 0.54 1.47
N LYS A 145 -9.02 0.29 2.78
CA LYS A 145 -10.20 -0.31 3.40
C LYS A 145 -11.42 0.60 3.20
N LEU A 146 -12.41 0.11 2.45
CA LEU A 146 -13.69 0.79 2.26
C LEU A 146 -14.43 0.88 3.61
N ARG A 147 -15.02 2.04 3.89
CA ARG A 147 -15.79 2.33 5.10
C ARG A 147 -16.97 3.23 4.76
#